data_AF-A0A5S3W9V0-F1
#
_entry.id   AF-A0A5S3W9V0-F1
#
_cell.length_a   1.000
_cell.length_b   1.000
_cell.length_c   1.000
_cell.angle_alpha   90.00
_cell.angle_beta   90.00
_cell.angle_gamma   90.00
#
_symmetry.space_group_name_H-M   'P 1'
#
loop_
_entity.id
_entity.type
_entity.pdbx_description
1 polymer ?
#
loop_
_entity_poly.entity_id
_entity_poly.type
_entity_poly.pdbx_seq_one_letter_code
_entity_poly.pdbx_strand_id
1 'polypeptide(L)'
;MKHQLAKSVGLSLLSPVIVGSLLGVYYSLTLEGEFVSIFLNLLMTAISNAHIVGLTMAAFVVPGYLLMFKYSKVNYSGVLTLGLLGGAIFSYLLSATTGEIFLINSVMSAFAAGLFLFGLRKSAKS
;
A
#
# COMPACT_ATOMS: atom_id res chain seq x y z
N MET A 1 0.37 -16.39 15.43
CA MET A 1 0.90 -15.96 14.11
C MET A 1 -0.17 -15.82 13.02
N LYS A 2 -0.88 -16.88 12.57
CA LYS A 2 -1.81 -16.80 11.41
C LYS A 2 -2.87 -15.68 11.53
N HIS A 3 -3.53 -15.58 12.69
CA HIS A 3 -4.53 -14.54 12.96
C HIS A 3 -3.94 -13.11 13.02
N GLN A 4 -2.73 -12.95 13.56
CA GLN A 4 -2.03 -11.67 13.63
C GLN A 4 -1.61 -11.20 12.22
N LEU A 5 -1.21 -12.14 11.37
CA LEU A 5 -0.81 -11.89 9.99
C LEU A 5 -2.01 -11.46 9.15
N ALA A 6 -3.14 -12.17 9.27
CA ALA A 6 -4.40 -11.80 8.61
C ALA A 6 -4.90 -10.41 9.04
N LYS A 7 -4.85 -10.09 10.34
CA LYS A 7 -5.22 -8.75 10.85
C LYS A 7 -4.31 -7.65 10.29
N SER A 8 -3.02 -7.92 10.18
CA SER A 8 -2.03 -6.98 9.64
C SER A 8 -2.18 -6.77 8.13
N VAL A 9 -2.52 -7.83 7.39
CA VAL A 9 -2.88 -7.73 5.97
C VAL A 9 -4.16 -6.91 5.80
N GLY A 10 -5.20 -7.15 6.61
CA GLY A 10 -6.41 -6.33 6.59
C GLY A 10 -6.13 -4.84 6.82
N LEU A 11 -5.21 -4.52 7.73
CA LEU A 11 -4.80 -3.13 7.99
C LEU A 11 -4.05 -2.52 6.80
N SER A 12 -3.25 -3.30 6.08
CA SER A 12 -2.56 -2.85 4.86
C SER A 12 -3.51 -2.51 3.70
N LEU A 13 -4.67 -3.17 3.63
CA LEU A 13 -5.70 -2.90 2.61
C LEU A 13 -6.41 -1.55 2.82
N LEU A 14 -6.18 -0.87 3.95
CA LEU A 14 -6.62 0.51 4.16
C LEU A 14 -5.73 1.53 3.43
N SER A 15 -4.55 1.12 2.95
CA SER A 15 -3.60 2.01 2.27
C SER A 15 -4.23 2.80 1.11
N PRO A 16 -5.00 2.18 0.18
CA PRO A 16 -5.63 2.92 -0.92
C PRO A 16 -6.62 3.98 -0.46
N VAL A 17 -7.36 3.70 0.62
CA VAL A 17 -8.30 4.67 1.19
C VAL A 17 -7.55 5.84 1.81
N ILE A 18 -6.48 5.58 2.56
CA ILE A 18 -5.70 6.62 3.24
C ILE A 18 -4.96 7.50 2.21
N VAL A 19 -4.23 6.88 1.29
CA VAL A 19 -3.46 7.60 0.27
C VAL A 19 -4.39 8.32 -0.70
N GLY A 20 -5.48 7.68 -1.14
CA GLY A 20 -6.49 8.30 -1.99
C GLY A 20 -7.17 9.49 -1.31
N SER A 21 -7.48 9.40 -0.02
CA SER A 21 -8.06 10.53 0.73
C SER A 21 -7.06 11.67 0.90
N LEU A 22 -5.79 11.38 1.20
CA LEU A 22 -4.75 12.41 1.34
C LEU A 22 -4.50 13.15 0.02
N LEU A 23 -4.37 12.41 -1.09
CA LEU A 23 -4.24 13.00 -2.42
C LEU A 23 -5.50 13.76 -2.81
N GLY A 24 -6.68 13.19 -2.55
CA GLY A 24 -7.96 13.83 -2.79
C GLY A 24 -8.06 15.19 -2.09
N VAL A 25 -7.74 15.25 -0.80
CA VAL A 25 -7.75 16.52 -0.03
C VAL A 25 -6.69 17.49 -0.56
N TYR A 26 -5.47 17.02 -0.80
CA TYR A 26 -4.39 17.87 -1.29
C TYR A 26 -4.75 18.53 -2.62
N TYR A 27 -5.22 17.76 -3.59
CA TYR A 27 -5.53 18.27 -4.93
C TYR A 27 -6.83 19.06 -4.99
N SER A 28 -7.83 18.69 -4.19
CA SER A 28 -9.09 19.46 -4.12
C SER A 28 -8.93 20.83 -3.46
N LEU A 29 -7.88 21.03 -2.64
CA LEU A 29 -7.53 22.33 -2.06
C LEU A 29 -6.60 23.17 -2.96
N THR A 30 -5.85 22.53 -3.86
CA THR A 30 -4.79 23.20 -4.65
C THR A 30 -5.18 23.46 -6.09
N LEU A 31 -6.11 22.69 -6.66
CA LEU A 31 -6.61 22.90 -8.02
C LEU A 31 -7.84 23.80 -8.01
N GLU A 32 -7.91 24.74 -8.95
CA GLU A 32 -9.12 25.52 -9.22
C GLU A 32 -10.16 24.62 -9.89
N GLY A 33 -11.07 24.06 -9.10
CA GLY A 33 -12.14 23.19 -9.57
C GLY A 33 -13.13 22.81 -8.47
N GLU A 34 -14.11 21.98 -8.81
CA GLU A 34 -15.11 21.54 -7.84
C GLU A 34 -14.50 20.52 -6.87
N PHE A 35 -14.39 20.92 -5.60
CA PHE A 35 -13.73 20.14 -4.54
C PHE A 35 -14.20 18.67 -4.49
N VAL A 36 -15.52 18.46 -4.48
CA VAL A 36 -16.14 17.14 -4.29
C VAL A 36 -15.81 16.21 -5.46
N SER A 37 -15.82 16.71 -6.69
CA SER A 37 -15.55 15.90 -7.87
C SER A 37 -14.08 15.49 -7.94
N ILE A 38 -13.14 16.41 -7.64
CA ILE A 38 -11.70 16.11 -7.58
C ILE A 38 -11.40 15.08 -6.49
N PHE A 39 -11.95 15.30 -5.29
CA PHE A 39 -11.74 14.39 -4.16
C PHE A 39 -12.23 12.98 -4.47
N LEU A 40 -13.49 12.85 -4.92
CA LEU A 40 -14.08 11.54 -5.22
C LEU A 40 -13.38 10.84 -6.38
N ASN A 41 -12.96 11.57 -7.42
CA ASN A 41 -12.27 10.97 -8.56
C ASN A 41 -10.92 10.36 -8.15
N LEU A 42 -10.12 11.07 -7.35
CA LEU A 42 -8.84 10.56 -6.85
C LEU A 42 -9.03 9.40 -5.86
N LEU A 43 -10.04 9.49 -4.98
CA LEU A 43 -10.37 8.40 -4.07
C LEU A 43 -10.79 7.14 -4.81
N MET A 44 -11.68 7.26 -5.80
CA MET A 44 -12.15 6.14 -6.61
C MET A 44 -11.03 5.55 -7.47
N THR A 45 -10.13 6.38 -7.98
CA THR A 45 -8.94 5.92 -8.71
C THR A 45 -8.01 5.11 -7.81
N ALA A 46 -7.74 5.58 -6.59
CA ALA A 46 -6.93 4.84 -5.63
C ALA A 46 -7.59 3.50 -5.22
N ILE A 47 -8.91 3.50 -4.97
CA ILE A 47 -9.68 2.28 -4.68
C ILE A 47 -9.66 1.32 -5.87
N SER A 48 -9.81 1.82 -7.09
CA SER A 48 -9.72 1.02 -8.31
C SER A 48 -8.36 0.31 -8.38
N ASN A 49 -7.28 0.99 -8.00
CA ASN A 49 -5.92 0.45 -7.96
C ASN A 49 -5.59 -0.38 -6.70
N ALA A 50 -6.53 -0.61 -5.78
CA ALA A 50 -6.29 -1.39 -4.56
C ALA A 50 -5.84 -2.83 -4.83
N HIS A 51 -6.20 -3.40 -5.97
CA HIS A 51 -5.78 -4.74 -6.40
C HIS A 51 -4.25 -4.86 -6.54
N ILE A 52 -3.57 -3.78 -6.97
CA ILE A 52 -2.10 -3.73 -7.09
C ILE A 52 -1.46 -3.88 -5.71
N VAL A 53 -2.01 -3.21 -4.70
CA VAL A 53 -1.57 -3.33 -3.31
C VAL A 53 -1.81 -4.74 -2.79
N GLY A 54 -2.99 -5.31 -3.03
CA GLY A 54 -3.32 -6.67 -2.63
C GLY A 54 -2.35 -7.72 -3.21
N LEU A 55 -2.06 -7.61 -4.50
CA LEU A 55 -1.09 -8.48 -5.20
C LEU A 55 0.33 -8.29 -4.64
N THR A 56 0.74 -7.05 -4.41
CA THR A 56 2.05 -6.74 -3.80
C THR A 56 2.19 -7.36 -2.42
N MET A 57 1.15 -7.26 -1.61
CA MET A 57 1.11 -7.84 -0.27
C MET A 57 1.20 -9.36 -0.32
N ALA A 58 0.45 -9.99 -1.23
CA ALA A 58 0.41 -11.45 -1.37
C ALA A 58 1.71 -12.05 -1.94
N ALA A 59 2.31 -11.41 -2.95
CA ALA A 59 3.44 -11.97 -3.67
C ALA A 59 4.81 -11.57 -3.09
N PHE A 60 4.95 -10.35 -2.56
CA PHE A 60 6.25 -9.82 -2.11
C PHE A 60 6.31 -9.59 -0.61
N VAL A 61 5.41 -8.79 -0.05
CA VAL A 61 5.54 -8.29 1.33
C VAL A 61 5.36 -9.40 2.36
N VAL A 62 4.28 -10.18 2.28
CA VAL A 62 4.01 -11.26 3.24
C VAL A 62 5.03 -12.40 3.10
N PRO A 63 5.31 -12.96 1.90
CA PRO A 63 6.33 -14.00 1.75
C PRO A 63 7.73 -13.50 2.14
N GLY A 64 8.09 -12.28 1.75
CA GLY A 64 9.37 -11.67 2.08
C GLY A 64 9.55 -11.48 3.59
N TYR A 65 8.52 -11.01 4.28
CA TYR A 65 8.53 -10.94 5.75
C TYR A 65 8.70 -12.33 6.39
N LEU A 66 7.95 -13.34 5.93
CA LEU A 66 8.04 -14.71 6.46
C LEU A 66 9.44 -15.32 6.26
N LEU A 67 10.06 -15.06 5.10
CA LEU A 67 11.42 -15.49 4.81
C LEU A 67 12.41 -14.80 5.76
N MET A 68 12.34 -13.47 5.90
CA MET A 68 13.21 -12.73 6.82
C MET A 68 13.02 -13.14 8.29
N PHE A 69 11.78 -13.48 8.66
CA PHE A 69 11.45 -14.01 9.98
C PHE A 69 12.09 -15.38 10.22
N LYS A 70 12.08 -16.26 9.21
CA LYS A 70 12.71 -17.59 9.28
C LYS A 70 14.23 -17.52 9.46
N TYR A 71 14.89 -16.53 8.87
CA TYR A 71 16.35 -16.34 8.98
C TYR A 71 16.76 -15.36 10.09
N SER A 72 15.85 -14.98 10.99
CA SER A 72 16.11 -14.08 12.13
C SER A 72 16.74 -12.72 11.76
N LYS A 73 16.51 -12.24 10.53
CA LYS A 73 17.02 -10.97 10.01
C LYS A 73 15.87 -10.12 9.49
N VAL A 74 14.87 -9.87 10.33
CA VAL A 74 13.75 -8.99 9.97
C VAL A 74 14.26 -7.56 9.83
N ASN A 75 14.49 -7.14 8.59
CA ASN A 75 14.83 -5.77 8.26
C ASN A 75 13.57 -5.03 7.79
N TYR A 76 13.10 -4.08 8.60
CA TYR A 76 11.92 -3.26 8.29
C TYR A 76 12.08 -2.49 6.98
N SER A 77 13.29 -1.98 6.72
CA SER A 77 13.59 -1.30 5.45
C SER A 77 13.47 -2.27 4.28
N GLY A 78 13.86 -3.53 4.45
CA GLY A 78 13.70 -4.56 3.41
C GLY A 78 12.24 -4.84 3.06
N VAL A 79 11.36 -4.91 4.06
CA VAL A 79 9.91 -5.13 3.85
C VAL A 79 9.26 -3.92 3.17
N LEU A 80 9.68 -2.71 3.52
CA LEU A 80 9.23 -1.48 2.84
C LEU A 80 9.69 -1.44 1.38
N THR A 81 10.95 -1.79 1.11
CA THR A 81 11.48 -1.87 -0.26
C THR A 81 10.76 -2.93 -1.08
N LEU A 82 10.42 -4.07 -0.49
CA LEU A 82 9.60 -5.09 -1.16
C LEU A 82 8.19 -4.59 -1.49
N GLY A 83 7.58 -3.79 -0.61
CA GLY A 83 6.31 -3.13 -0.88
C GLY A 83 6.40 -2.11 -2.02
N LEU A 84 7.47 -1.31 -2.04
CA LEU A 84 7.70 -0.32 -3.09
C LEU A 84 7.95 -0.99 -4.45
N LEU A 85 8.87 -1.96 -4.50
CA LEU A 85 9.21 -2.70 -5.72
C LEU A 85 8.04 -3.54 -6.22
N GLY A 86 7.31 -4.21 -5.34
CA GLY A 86 6.12 -4.96 -5.73
C GLY A 86 5.05 -4.06 -6.33
N GLY A 87 4.83 -2.88 -5.73
CA GLY A 87 3.90 -1.88 -6.28
C GLY A 87 4.31 -1.39 -7.66
N ALA A 88 5.61 -1.14 -7.87
CA ALA A 88 6.16 -0.77 -9.17
C ALA A 88 5.99 -1.88 -10.22
N ILE A 89 6.35 -3.12 -9.87
CA ILE A 89 6.26 -4.28 -10.76
C ILE A 89 4.81 -4.53 -11.18
N PHE A 90 3.87 -4.56 -10.23
CA PHE A 90 2.46 -4.81 -10.56
C PHE A 90 1.81 -3.63 -11.27
N SER A 91 2.22 -2.39 -11.00
CA SER A 91 1.75 -1.24 -11.78
C SER A 91 2.20 -1.30 -13.23
N TYR A 92 3.44 -1.75 -13.46
CA TYR A 92 3.95 -1.99 -14.81
C TYR A 92 3.21 -3.14 -15.51
N LEU A 93 3.04 -4.28 -14.84
CA LEU A 93 2.37 -5.47 -15.39
C LEU A 93 0.89 -5.23 -15.73
N LEU A 94 0.19 -4.44 -14.91
CA LEU A 94 -1.24 -4.18 -15.07
C LEU A 94 -1.53 -2.92 -15.90
N SER A 95 -0.52 -2.40 -16.60
CA SER A 95 -0.64 -1.23 -17.48
C SER A 95 -1.16 0.04 -16.77
N ALA A 96 -0.95 0.15 -15.47
CA ALA A 96 -1.14 1.38 -14.70
C ALA A 96 0.11 2.27 -14.84
N THR A 97 0.51 2.53 -16.08
CA THR A 97 1.81 3.11 -16.47
C THR A 97 1.76 4.60 -16.78
N THR A 98 0.60 5.26 -16.65
CA THR A 98 0.57 6.73 -16.57
C THR A 98 1.44 7.14 -15.38
N GLY A 99 2.54 7.87 -15.63
CA GLY A 99 3.68 7.97 -14.71
C GLY A 99 3.33 8.39 -13.28
N GLU A 100 2.31 9.23 -13.11
CA GLU A 100 1.78 9.64 -11.80
C GLU A 100 1.10 8.47 -11.06
N ILE A 101 0.28 7.68 -11.76
CA ILE A 101 -0.41 6.51 -11.21
C ILE A 101 0.61 5.43 -10.80
N PHE A 102 1.66 5.23 -11.59
CA PHE A 102 2.75 4.31 -11.27
C PHE A 102 3.43 4.66 -9.93
N LEU A 103 3.77 5.94 -9.73
CA LEU A 103 4.39 6.42 -8.51
C LEU A 103 3.44 6.30 -7.32
N ILE A 104 2.18 6.70 -7.49
CA ILE A 104 1.15 6.60 -6.45
C ILE A 104 0.98 5.15 -6.02
N ASN A 105 0.88 4.20 -6.95
CA ASN A 105 0.71 2.79 -6.63
C ASN A 105 1.92 2.19 -5.92
N SER A 106 3.14 2.62 -6.29
CA SER A 106 4.38 2.20 -5.64
C SER A 106 4.45 2.72 -4.19
N VAL A 107 4.16 4.00 -3.98
CA VAL A 107 4.12 4.62 -2.65
C VAL A 107 3.00 4.03 -1.79
N MET A 108 1.83 3.83 -2.39
CA MET A 108 0.68 3.20 -1.75
C MET A 108 0.99 1.76 -1.30
N SER A 109 1.71 1.00 -2.12
CA SER A 109 2.13 -0.37 -1.77
C SER A 109 3.23 -0.39 -0.69
N ALA A 110 4.15 0.57 -0.71
CA ALA A 110 5.13 0.78 0.35
C ALA A 110 4.43 1.16 1.68
N PHE A 111 3.44 2.04 1.63
CA PHE A 111 2.65 2.44 2.79
C PHE A 111 1.85 1.26 3.35
N ALA A 112 1.29 0.41 2.49
CA ALA A 112 0.63 -0.83 2.88
C ALA A 112 1.58 -1.78 3.62
N ALA A 113 2.82 -1.93 3.14
CA ALA A 113 3.86 -2.70 3.85
C ALA A 113 4.20 -2.10 5.22
N GLY A 114 4.23 -0.77 5.33
CA GLY A 114 4.39 -0.06 6.60
C GLY A 114 3.24 -0.33 7.58
N LEU A 115 2.00 -0.24 7.11
CA LEU A 115 0.79 -0.57 7.89
C LEU A 115 0.76 -2.04 8.32
N PHE A 116 1.22 -2.96 7.46
CA PHE A 116 1.38 -4.36 7.79
C PHE A 116 2.37 -4.56 8.96
N LEU A 117 3.55 -3.94 8.88
CA LEU A 117 4.54 -4.00 9.96
C LEU A 117 4.03 -3.37 11.26
N PHE A 118 3.25 -2.29 11.16
CA PHE A 118 2.60 -1.66 12.30
C PHE A 118 1.56 -2.59 12.94
N GLY A 119 0.70 -3.21 12.12
CA GLY A 119 -0.28 -4.21 12.54
C GLY A 119 0.37 -5.36 13.29
N LEU A 120 1.48 -5.89 12.77
CA LEU A 120 2.24 -6.96 13.41
C LEU A 120 2.77 -6.54 14.78
N ARG A 121 3.33 -5.32 14.90
CA ARG A 121 3.83 -4.80 16.18
C ARG A 121 2.71 -4.58 17.19
N LYS A 122 1.59 -4.00 16.78
CA LYS A 122 0.44 -3.78 17.66
C LYS A 122 -0.15 -5.08 18.18
N SER A 123 -0.22 -6.10 17.32
CA SER A 123 -0.70 -7.44 17.67
C SER A 123 0.29 -8.31 18.44
N ALA A 124 1.57 -7.93 18.52
CA ALA A 124 2.58 -8.61 19.33
C ALA A 124 2.67 -8.03 20.76
N LYS A 125 2.24 -6.78 20.96
CA LYS A 125 2.18 -6.12 22.27
C LYS A 125 0.85 -6.32 23.03
N SER A 126 -0.15 -6.91 22.37
CA SER A 126 -1.47 -7.23 22.92
C SER A 126 -1.57 -8.72 23.18
#